data_AF-A0A7S0TLW5-F1
#
_entry.id   AF-A0A7S0TLW5-F1
#
_cell.length_a   1.000
_cell.length_b   1.000
_cell.length_c   1.000
_cell.angle_alpha   90.00
_cell.angle_beta   90.00
_cell.angle_gamma   90.00
#
_symmetry.space_group_name_H-M   'P 1'
#
loop_
_entity.id
_entity.type
_entity.pdbx_description
1 polymer ?
#
loop_
_entity_poly.entity_id
_entity_poly.type
_entity_poly.pdbx_seq_one_letter_code
_entity_poly.pdbx_strand_id
1 'polypeptide(L)'
;PPLESLVAAIDSMLDWMMESNHICCVSCRSGKGRTGLVVSCLLLANFSHTHDAAEDAMNSFSTARVSQGVAMTVPSQRRWVRYFAARNNTLRSGPIGLSQVKFSVGAFGLLPDQGNWLGRQQNALDPVVRCKVLVFAWVQEDNKWEVKKVFSSKLLKADKEDNYTAEMVDKSGRPLVLAGAFRIMLSKALDNGELMEGPSCWLHAHHVEEETVIGGSECDFPRSYRQALFGARGGDQEAGWGLTVTFSSMSSR
;
A
#
# COMPACT_ATOMS: atom_id res chain seq x y z
N PRO A 1 -2.96 -8.97 4.90
CA PRO A 1 -2.41 -10.35 4.86
C PRO A 1 -1.48 -10.45 3.66
N PRO A 2 -0.52 -11.41 3.61
CA PRO A 2 0.09 -11.82 2.34
C PRO A 2 -1.01 -12.16 1.32
N LEU A 3 -0.75 -11.93 0.04
CA LEU A 3 -1.76 -12.18 -1.01
C LEU A 3 -2.04 -13.68 -1.14
N GLU A 4 -1.02 -14.50 -0.99
CA GLU A 4 -1.05 -15.97 -1.01
C GLU A 4 -1.93 -16.52 0.11
N SER A 5 -1.78 -15.98 1.32
CA SER A 5 -2.64 -16.34 2.46
C SER A 5 -4.08 -15.91 2.26
N LEU A 6 -4.31 -14.78 1.58
CA LEU A 6 -5.65 -14.36 1.23
C LEU A 6 -6.27 -15.34 0.23
N VAL A 7 -5.56 -15.68 -0.85
CA VAL A 7 -6.04 -16.64 -1.86
C VAL A 7 -6.40 -17.98 -1.22
N ALA A 8 -5.48 -18.56 -0.44
CA ALA A 8 -5.72 -19.84 0.24
C ALA A 8 -6.92 -19.80 1.20
N ALA A 9 -7.12 -18.68 1.90
CA ALA A 9 -8.28 -18.51 2.77
C ALA A 9 -9.60 -18.43 1.97
N ILE A 10 -9.58 -17.77 0.82
CA ILE A 10 -10.76 -17.67 -0.05
C ILE A 10 -11.09 -19.04 -0.65
N ASP A 11 -10.11 -19.78 -1.15
CA ASP A 11 -10.32 -21.12 -1.71
C ASP A 11 -10.90 -22.06 -0.65
N SER A 12 -10.35 -22.06 0.56
CA SER A 12 -10.88 -22.85 1.68
C SER A 12 -12.33 -22.47 2.06
N MET A 13 -12.69 -21.18 1.98
CA MET A 13 -14.06 -20.73 2.24
C MET A 13 -15.03 -21.13 1.12
N LEU A 14 -14.58 -21.10 -0.14
CA LEU A 14 -15.38 -21.56 -1.29
C LEU A 14 -15.66 -23.06 -1.18
N ASP A 15 -14.63 -23.85 -0.86
CA ASP A 15 -14.78 -25.29 -0.65
C ASP A 15 -15.79 -25.59 0.46
N TRP A 16 -15.71 -24.85 1.58
CA TRP A 16 -16.67 -24.96 2.68
C TRP A 16 -18.11 -24.64 2.24
N MET A 17 -18.30 -23.61 1.40
CA MET A 17 -19.60 -23.17 0.93
C MET A 17 -20.17 -23.99 -0.23
N MET A 18 -19.48 -25.05 -0.69
CA MET A 18 -20.05 -25.97 -1.68
C MET A 18 -21.29 -26.71 -1.14
N GLU A 19 -21.40 -26.88 0.18
CA GLU A 19 -22.61 -27.40 0.81
C GLU A 19 -23.65 -26.29 1.02
N SER A 20 -24.88 -26.50 0.55
CA SER A 20 -25.92 -25.46 0.46
C SER A 20 -26.34 -24.83 1.79
N ASN A 21 -26.04 -25.47 2.92
CA ASN A 21 -26.40 -25.01 4.27
C ASN A 21 -25.20 -24.43 5.04
N HIS A 22 -24.00 -24.43 4.46
CA HIS A 22 -22.82 -23.93 5.12
C HIS A 22 -22.74 -22.40 5.08
N ILE A 23 -22.33 -21.82 6.21
CA ILE A 23 -22.22 -20.37 6.40
C ILE A 23 -20.78 -20.02 6.78
N CYS A 24 -20.20 -19.04 6.08
CA CYS A 24 -18.91 -18.44 6.40
C CYS A 24 -19.08 -17.14 7.21
N CYS A 25 -18.57 -17.12 8.44
CA CYS A 25 -18.61 -15.93 9.30
C CYS A 25 -17.26 -15.20 9.27
N VAL A 26 -17.17 -14.09 8.52
CA VAL A 26 -15.95 -13.28 8.44
C VAL A 26 -16.03 -12.07 9.38
N SER A 27 -15.09 -11.95 10.32
CA SER A 27 -15.07 -10.83 11.26
C SER A 27 -13.68 -10.24 11.48
N CYS A 28 -13.65 -8.97 11.87
CA CYS A 28 -12.47 -8.30 12.41
C CYS A 28 -12.94 -7.28 13.46
N ARG A 29 -12.01 -6.57 14.12
CA ARG A 29 -12.34 -5.64 15.22
C ARG A 29 -13.49 -4.66 14.93
N SER A 30 -13.55 -4.09 13.73
CA SER A 30 -14.61 -3.13 13.35
C SER A 30 -15.56 -3.66 12.26
N GLY A 31 -15.30 -4.85 11.72
CA GLY A 31 -16.05 -5.40 10.58
C GLY A 31 -16.05 -4.52 9.33
N LYS A 32 -15.00 -3.69 9.14
CA LYS A 32 -14.84 -2.78 7.99
C LYS A 32 -13.72 -3.29 7.08
N GLY A 33 -12.59 -2.59 6.97
CA GLY A 33 -11.53 -2.88 6.00
C GLY A 33 -11.09 -4.34 5.83
N ARG A 34 -10.63 -5.03 6.89
CA ARG A 34 -10.17 -6.44 6.78
C ARG A 34 -11.29 -7.42 6.41
N THR A 35 -12.49 -7.20 6.96
CA THR A 35 -13.68 -8.00 6.61
C THR A 35 -14.07 -7.73 5.16
N GLY A 36 -14.10 -6.46 4.76
CA GLY A 36 -14.42 -6.04 3.41
C GLY A 36 -13.45 -6.59 2.37
N LEU A 37 -12.16 -6.65 2.67
CA LEU A 37 -11.16 -7.29 1.82
C LEU A 37 -11.54 -8.75 1.54
N VAL A 38 -11.78 -9.55 2.58
CA VAL A 38 -12.12 -10.98 2.42
C VAL A 38 -13.47 -11.16 1.73
N VAL A 39 -14.52 -10.45 2.17
CA VAL A 39 -15.86 -10.56 1.59
C VAL A 39 -15.87 -10.12 0.12
N SER A 40 -15.17 -9.04 -0.25
CA SER A 40 -15.08 -8.62 -1.64
C SER A 40 -14.37 -9.66 -2.51
N CYS A 41 -13.32 -10.31 -1.99
CA CYS A 41 -12.64 -11.40 -2.70
C CYS A 41 -13.52 -12.65 -2.84
N LEU A 42 -14.34 -12.98 -1.83
CA LEU A 42 -15.33 -14.07 -1.93
C LEU A 42 -16.39 -13.78 -3.01
N LEU A 43 -16.91 -12.55 -3.04
CA LEU A 43 -17.87 -12.13 -4.07
C LEU A 43 -17.24 -12.25 -5.46
N LEU A 44 -16.03 -11.71 -5.65
CA LEU A 44 -15.29 -11.87 -6.90
C LEU A 44 -15.16 -13.34 -7.30
N ALA A 45 -14.73 -14.20 -6.39
CA ALA A 45 -14.50 -15.60 -6.72
C ALA A 45 -15.75 -16.36 -7.18
N ASN A 46 -16.94 -15.92 -6.76
CA ASN A 46 -18.21 -16.51 -7.18
C ASN A 46 -18.78 -15.95 -8.49
N PHE A 47 -18.38 -14.73 -8.90
CA PHE A 47 -19.07 -14.02 -10.00
C PHE A 47 -18.16 -13.61 -11.17
N SER A 48 -16.93 -13.14 -10.94
CA SER A 48 -16.04 -12.62 -11.99
C SER A 48 -14.62 -12.30 -11.48
N HIS A 49 -13.64 -12.25 -12.39
CA HIS A 49 -12.24 -11.91 -12.09
C HIS A 49 -11.74 -10.64 -12.83
N THR A 50 -12.61 -9.67 -13.12
CA THR A 50 -12.23 -8.41 -13.77
C THR A 50 -11.96 -7.29 -12.77
N HIS A 51 -11.26 -6.22 -13.22
CA HIS A 51 -11.03 -5.03 -12.40
C HIS A 51 -12.35 -4.31 -12.07
N ASP A 52 -13.26 -4.20 -13.04
CA ASP A 52 -14.58 -3.60 -12.81
C ASP A 52 -15.37 -4.40 -11.77
N ALA A 53 -15.28 -5.74 -11.83
CA ALA A 53 -15.87 -6.60 -10.81
C ALA A 53 -15.24 -6.38 -9.43
N ALA A 54 -13.97 -5.96 -9.34
CA ALA A 54 -13.33 -5.68 -8.05
C ALA A 54 -13.93 -4.43 -7.40
N GLU A 55 -14.16 -3.37 -8.17
CA GLU A 55 -14.86 -2.18 -7.69
C GLU A 55 -16.31 -2.49 -7.31
N ASP A 56 -17.02 -3.25 -8.15
CA ASP A 56 -18.40 -3.66 -7.88
C ASP A 56 -18.52 -4.50 -6.61
N ALA A 57 -17.58 -5.42 -6.36
CA ALA A 57 -17.55 -6.22 -5.15
C ALA A 57 -17.29 -5.37 -3.90
N MET A 58 -16.35 -4.42 -3.98
CA MET A 58 -16.06 -3.48 -2.88
C MET A 58 -17.23 -2.53 -2.59
N ASN A 59 -17.91 -2.07 -3.63
CA ASN A 59 -19.09 -1.22 -3.54
C ASN A 59 -20.27 -1.99 -2.96
N SER A 60 -20.52 -3.21 -3.45
CA SER A 60 -21.55 -4.11 -2.92
C SER A 60 -21.35 -4.38 -1.43
N PHE A 61 -20.12 -4.68 -1.00
CA PHE A 61 -19.79 -4.81 0.43
C PHE A 61 -20.07 -3.52 1.20
N SER A 62 -19.67 -2.35 0.65
CA SER A 62 -19.86 -1.06 1.33
C SER A 62 -21.34 -0.73 1.53
N THR A 63 -22.16 -0.85 0.50
CA THR A 63 -23.61 -0.61 0.56
C THR A 63 -24.31 -1.54 1.54
N ALA A 64 -23.90 -2.81 1.61
CA ALA A 64 -24.47 -3.76 2.56
C ALA A 64 -24.03 -3.50 4.02
N ARG A 65 -22.82 -2.93 4.22
CA ARG A 65 -22.20 -2.85 5.55
C ARG A 65 -22.38 -1.50 6.25
N VAL A 66 -22.43 -0.39 5.51
CA VAL A 66 -22.53 0.96 6.08
C VAL A 66 -23.69 1.72 5.44
N SER A 67 -24.34 2.60 6.22
CA SER A 67 -25.47 3.41 5.72
C SER A 67 -25.05 4.51 4.75
N GLN A 68 -23.82 5.02 4.87
CA GLN A 68 -23.25 6.06 4.01
C GLN A 68 -21.73 5.90 3.88
N GLY A 69 -21.20 6.22 2.69
CA GLY A 69 -19.77 6.22 2.38
C GLY A 69 -19.20 4.84 2.07
N VAL A 70 -17.86 4.73 2.09
CA VAL A 70 -17.14 3.49 1.78
C VAL A 70 -16.73 2.75 3.05
N ALA A 71 -16.98 1.44 3.11
CA ALA A 71 -16.62 0.64 4.27
C ALA A 71 -15.11 0.34 4.32
N MET A 72 -14.48 0.19 3.16
CA MET A 72 -13.04 -0.07 3.03
C MET A 72 -12.33 1.19 2.51
N THR A 73 -11.69 1.92 3.43
CA THR A 73 -11.07 3.22 3.17
C THR A 73 -9.57 3.17 2.94
N VAL A 74 -8.92 2.02 3.17
CA VAL A 74 -7.45 1.88 3.07
C VAL A 74 -7.08 1.49 1.63
N PRO A 75 -6.34 2.33 0.87
CA PRO A 75 -5.99 2.06 -0.51
C PRO A 75 -5.28 0.73 -0.73
N SER A 76 -4.31 0.36 0.11
CA SER A 76 -3.66 -0.94 -0.03
C SER A 76 -4.62 -2.12 0.13
N GLN A 77 -5.69 -2.00 0.92
CA GLN A 77 -6.70 -3.07 1.01
C GLN A 77 -7.53 -3.15 -0.28
N ARG A 78 -7.89 -2.00 -0.87
CA ARG A 78 -8.57 -1.93 -2.17
C ARG A 78 -7.70 -2.52 -3.28
N ARG A 79 -6.40 -2.18 -3.29
CA ARG A 79 -5.41 -2.74 -4.21
C ARG A 79 -5.30 -4.26 -4.09
N TRP A 80 -5.35 -4.80 -2.88
CA TRP A 80 -5.35 -6.26 -2.68
C TRP A 80 -6.54 -6.95 -3.35
N VAL A 81 -7.74 -6.33 -3.34
CA VAL A 81 -8.91 -6.86 -4.06
C VAL A 81 -8.66 -6.85 -5.57
N ARG A 82 -8.09 -5.77 -6.11
CA ARG A 82 -7.72 -5.68 -7.53
C ARG A 82 -6.66 -6.71 -7.92
N TYR A 83 -5.64 -6.92 -7.08
CA TYR A 83 -4.64 -7.96 -7.27
C TYR A 83 -5.26 -9.37 -7.23
N PHE A 84 -6.19 -9.62 -6.31
CA PHE A 84 -6.91 -10.88 -6.25
C PHE A 84 -7.75 -11.14 -7.52
N ALA A 85 -8.40 -10.10 -8.07
CA ALA A 85 -9.10 -10.19 -9.35
C ALA A 85 -8.14 -10.50 -10.50
N ALA A 86 -7.01 -9.79 -10.56
CA ALA A 86 -6.00 -9.95 -11.61
C ALA A 86 -5.06 -11.16 -11.42
N ARG A 87 -5.32 -12.07 -10.47
CA ARG A 87 -4.38 -13.17 -10.12
C ARG A 87 -4.09 -14.14 -11.25
N ASN A 88 -4.97 -14.25 -12.24
CA ASN A 88 -4.75 -15.08 -13.43
C ASN A 88 -3.96 -14.33 -14.54
N ASN A 89 -3.82 -13.02 -14.41
CA ASN A 89 -3.12 -12.12 -15.34
C ASN A 89 -1.92 -11.46 -14.63
N THR A 90 -1.17 -12.23 -13.85
CA THR A 90 0.05 -11.72 -13.19
C THR A 90 1.06 -11.25 -14.23
N LEU A 91 1.66 -10.08 -14.01
CA LEU A 91 2.63 -9.49 -14.94
C LEU A 91 3.96 -10.25 -14.94
N ARG A 92 4.32 -10.83 -13.79
CA ARG A 92 5.62 -11.47 -13.58
C ARG A 92 5.50 -12.65 -12.63
N SER A 93 6.42 -13.62 -12.77
CA SER A 93 6.66 -14.69 -11.82
C SER A 93 8.01 -14.49 -11.13
N GLY A 94 8.04 -14.56 -9.80
CA GLY A 94 9.30 -14.58 -9.04
C GLY A 94 9.75 -13.21 -8.51
N PRO A 95 11.01 -13.11 -8.04
CA PRO A 95 11.52 -11.91 -7.39
C PRO A 95 11.76 -10.76 -8.38
N ILE A 96 11.76 -9.55 -7.84
CA ILE A 96 12.01 -8.29 -8.56
C ILE A 96 13.16 -7.53 -7.91
N GLY A 97 13.95 -6.82 -8.71
CA GLY A 97 14.99 -5.93 -8.20
C GLY A 97 14.47 -4.51 -8.09
N LEU A 98 14.17 -4.05 -6.88
CA LEU A 98 13.84 -2.65 -6.64
C LEU A 98 15.12 -1.80 -6.72
N SER A 99 15.20 -0.88 -7.68
CA SER A 99 16.40 -0.06 -7.91
C SER A 99 16.26 1.34 -7.31
N GLN A 100 15.09 1.96 -7.43
CA GLN A 100 14.88 3.31 -6.95
C GLN A 100 13.45 3.51 -6.43
N VAL A 101 13.32 4.36 -5.41
CA VAL A 101 12.04 4.89 -4.94
C VAL A 101 12.12 6.40 -4.92
N LYS A 102 11.12 7.06 -5.51
CA LYS A 102 10.92 8.50 -5.48
C LYS A 102 9.55 8.82 -4.86
N PHE A 103 9.55 9.55 -3.75
CA PHE A 103 8.34 10.18 -3.24
C PHE A 103 8.31 11.63 -3.70
N SER A 104 7.26 12.02 -4.42
CA SER A 104 7.01 13.40 -4.82
C SER A 104 6.03 14.04 -3.85
N VAL A 105 6.35 15.21 -3.30
CA VAL A 105 5.49 15.91 -2.34
C VAL A 105 5.00 17.22 -2.93
N GLY A 106 3.74 17.22 -3.37
CA GLY A 106 3.07 18.41 -3.89
C GLY A 106 2.66 19.39 -2.78
N ALA A 107 2.22 20.58 -3.20
CA ALA A 107 2.00 21.75 -2.35
C ALA A 107 1.11 21.51 -1.11
N PHE A 108 0.14 20.60 -1.16
CA PHE A 108 -0.72 20.25 -0.03
C PHE A 108 0.00 19.47 1.08
N GLY A 109 1.12 18.79 0.77
CA GLY A 109 2.00 18.18 1.77
C GLY A 109 2.81 19.18 2.60
N LEU A 110 2.66 20.49 2.32
CA LEU A 110 3.46 21.59 2.89
C LEU A 110 2.65 22.59 3.72
N LEU A 111 1.34 22.41 3.94
CA LEU A 111 0.51 23.45 4.59
C LEU A 111 0.60 23.41 6.12
N PRO A 112 1.05 24.48 6.81
CA PRO A 112 1.50 24.44 8.21
C PRO A 112 0.44 24.14 9.28
N ASP A 113 -0.85 24.41 9.06
CA ASP A 113 -1.78 24.51 10.21
C ASP A 113 -2.99 23.55 10.21
N GLN A 114 -3.11 22.59 9.28
CA GLN A 114 -4.19 21.59 9.30
C GLN A 114 -3.75 20.19 8.83
N GLY A 115 -2.83 19.55 9.55
CA GLY A 115 -2.45 18.15 9.28
C GLY A 115 -1.16 17.93 8.52
N ASN A 116 -0.22 18.86 8.60
CA ASN A 116 1.07 18.74 7.94
C ASN A 116 1.92 17.61 8.56
N TRP A 117 2.15 16.53 7.83
CA TRP A 117 3.08 15.49 8.27
C TRP A 117 4.55 15.97 8.25
N LEU A 118 4.92 16.80 7.25
CA LEU A 118 6.28 17.35 7.15
C LEU A 118 6.48 18.54 8.10
N GLY A 119 5.44 19.31 8.39
CA GLY A 119 5.48 20.49 9.25
C GLY A 119 6.15 21.72 8.62
N ARG A 120 6.17 21.81 7.28
CA ARG A 120 6.77 22.92 6.54
C ARG A 120 5.85 24.15 6.45
N GLN A 121 6.42 25.33 6.27
CA GLN A 121 5.70 26.51 5.79
C GLN A 121 5.73 26.56 4.25
N GLN A 122 4.66 27.09 3.65
CA GLN A 122 4.54 27.22 2.19
C GLN A 122 5.69 28.09 1.65
N ASN A 123 6.39 27.62 0.61
CA ASN A 123 7.56 28.26 -0.02
C ASN A 123 8.87 28.30 0.79
N ALA A 124 8.96 27.61 1.92
CA ALA A 124 10.26 27.35 2.56
C ALA A 124 10.84 26.05 2.02
N LEU A 125 11.94 26.12 1.25
CA LEU A 125 12.90 25.02 1.17
C LEU A 125 13.37 24.78 2.60
N ASP A 126 12.70 23.92 3.35
CA ASP A 126 13.06 23.69 4.74
C ASP A 126 14.19 22.65 4.78
N PRO A 127 15.46 23.07 4.99
CA PRO A 127 16.61 22.18 4.96
C PRO A 127 16.66 21.27 6.20
N VAL A 128 15.67 21.32 7.09
CA VAL A 128 15.66 20.58 8.36
C VAL A 128 14.90 19.26 8.25
N VAL A 129 13.84 19.16 7.44
CA VAL A 129 13.06 17.91 7.38
C VAL A 129 13.86 16.82 6.69
N ARG A 130 14.07 15.73 7.43
CA ARG A 130 14.85 14.58 7.02
C ARG A 130 13.95 13.36 6.99
N CYS A 131 14.03 12.59 5.92
CA CYS A 131 13.22 11.39 5.78
C CYS A 131 14.09 10.16 5.55
N LYS A 132 13.51 8.98 5.76
CA LYS A 132 14.04 7.70 5.30
C LYS A 132 12.99 6.98 4.48
N VAL A 133 13.43 6.30 3.44
CA VAL A 133 12.63 5.26 2.78
C VAL A 133 12.89 3.95 3.52
N LEU A 134 11.82 3.36 4.04
CA LEU A 134 11.83 2.05 4.68
C LEU A 134 11.08 1.06 3.79
N VAL A 135 11.63 -0.15 3.67
CA VAL A 135 10.93 -1.27 3.01
C VAL A 135 10.69 -2.36 4.02
N PHE A 136 9.46 -2.82 4.07
CA PHE A 136 9.04 -3.98 4.84
C PHE A 136 8.56 -5.05 3.88
N ALA A 137 8.80 -6.32 4.17
CA ALA A 137 8.29 -7.43 3.38
C ALA A 137 7.58 -8.43 4.28
N TRP A 138 6.59 -9.11 3.72
CA TRP A 138 6.09 -10.34 4.32
C TRP A 138 7.15 -11.42 4.13
N VAL A 139 7.57 -12.03 5.23
CA VAL A 139 8.50 -13.15 5.27
C VAL A 139 7.78 -14.30 5.96
N GLN A 140 7.93 -15.50 5.42
CA GLN A 140 7.43 -16.72 6.05
C GLN A 140 8.59 -17.41 6.78
N GLU A 141 8.51 -17.49 8.10
CA GLU A 141 9.46 -18.21 8.95
C GLU A 141 8.67 -19.17 9.84
N ASP A 142 9.11 -20.42 9.94
CA ASP A 142 8.46 -21.45 10.77
C ASP A 142 6.93 -21.58 10.51
N ASN A 143 6.53 -21.57 9.23
CA ASN A 143 5.14 -21.57 8.76
C ASN A 143 4.29 -20.37 9.23
N LYS A 144 4.91 -19.32 9.77
CA LYS A 144 4.24 -18.12 10.23
C LYS A 144 4.64 -16.93 9.36
N TRP A 145 3.64 -16.14 8.99
CA TRP A 145 3.84 -14.91 8.25
C TRP A 145 4.14 -13.75 9.20
N GLU A 146 5.25 -13.06 8.96
CA GLU A 146 5.66 -11.87 9.71
C GLU A 146 6.09 -10.75 8.78
N VAL A 147 5.88 -9.50 9.22
CA VAL A 147 6.35 -8.32 8.48
C VAL A 147 7.69 -7.90 9.05
N LYS A 148 8.75 -7.97 8.23
CA LYS A 148 10.11 -7.56 8.63
C LYS A 148 10.57 -6.34 7.84
N LYS A 149 11.29 -5.45 8.52
CA LYS A 149 12.00 -4.35 7.85
C LYS A 149 13.22 -4.94 7.12
N VAL A 150 13.17 -4.94 5.80
CA VAL A 150 14.23 -5.51 4.95
C VAL A 150 15.19 -4.44 4.44
N PHE A 151 14.80 -3.17 4.49
CA PHE A 151 15.66 -2.07 4.07
C PHE A 151 15.38 -0.78 4.83
N SER A 152 16.44 0.02 5.01
CA SER A 152 16.38 1.39 5.50
C SER A 152 17.38 2.22 4.71
N SER A 153 16.89 3.25 4.02
CA SER A 153 17.76 4.19 3.31
C SER A 153 18.65 4.97 4.28
N LYS A 154 19.68 5.62 3.71
CA LYS A 154 20.32 6.77 4.35
C LYS A 154 19.30 7.90 4.54
N LEU A 155 19.64 8.84 5.39
CA LEU A 155 18.81 10.01 5.64
C LEU A 155 18.75 10.88 4.38
N LEU A 156 17.53 11.18 3.93
CA LEU A 156 17.24 11.90 2.70
C LEU A 156 16.86 13.35 3.00
N LYS A 157 17.19 14.22 2.05
CA LYS A 157 16.65 15.58 1.97
C LYS A 157 15.79 15.67 0.72
N ALA A 158 14.79 16.54 0.75
CA ALA A 158 14.07 16.91 -0.44
C ALA A 158 15.01 17.58 -1.46
N ASP A 159 14.78 17.34 -2.75
CA ASP A 159 15.34 18.15 -3.83
C ASP A 159 14.58 19.48 -3.99
N LYS A 160 14.89 20.24 -5.06
CA LYS A 160 14.24 21.54 -5.33
C LYS A 160 12.76 21.43 -5.72
N GLU A 161 12.31 20.24 -6.09
CA GLU A 161 10.94 19.92 -6.50
C GLU A 161 10.20 19.14 -5.38
N ASP A 162 10.75 19.14 -4.17
CA ASP A 162 10.22 18.42 -3.02
C ASP A 162 10.13 16.90 -3.16
N ASN A 163 11.04 16.32 -3.97
CA ASN A 163 11.15 14.88 -4.09
C ASN A 163 12.14 14.29 -3.08
N TYR A 164 11.79 13.12 -2.54
CA TYR A 164 12.69 12.27 -1.75
C TYR A 164 13.03 11.02 -2.54
N THR A 165 14.25 10.95 -3.05
CA THR A 165 14.72 9.82 -3.87
C THR A 165 15.71 8.96 -3.08
N ALA A 166 15.47 7.65 -3.07
CA ALA A 166 16.35 6.66 -2.48
C ALA A 166 16.79 5.64 -3.55
N GLU A 167 18.10 5.46 -3.69
CA GLU A 167 18.67 4.30 -4.35
C GLU A 167 18.51 3.09 -3.45
N MET A 168 17.95 2.02 -4.01
CA MET A 168 17.55 0.81 -3.31
C MET A 168 18.59 -0.26 -3.54
N VAL A 169 19.84 0.03 -3.17
CA VAL A 169 20.97 -0.88 -3.39
C VAL A 169 21.48 -1.50 -2.09
N ASP A 170 21.87 -2.75 -2.16
CA ASP A 170 22.56 -3.46 -1.07
C ASP A 170 24.00 -2.94 -0.88
N LYS A 171 24.72 -3.48 0.10
CA LYS A 171 26.12 -3.08 0.37
C LYS A 171 27.08 -3.38 -0.79
N SER A 172 26.69 -4.26 -1.72
CA SER A 172 27.44 -4.60 -2.93
C SER A 172 27.03 -3.75 -4.15
N GLY A 173 26.10 -2.80 -3.99
CA GLY A 173 25.61 -1.95 -5.06
C GLY A 173 24.56 -2.61 -5.96
N ARG A 174 24.02 -3.78 -5.57
CA ARG A 174 22.98 -4.47 -6.34
C ARG A 174 21.59 -4.03 -5.91
N PRO A 175 20.60 -4.00 -6.81
CA PRO A 175 19.21 -3.68 -6.46
C PRO A 175 18.66 -4.57 -5.35
N LEU A 176 17.78 -4.00 -4.52
CA LEU A 176 17.11 -4.70 -3.43
C LEU A 176 16.16 -5.74 -4.00
N VAL A 177 16.46 -7.02 -3.77
CA VAL A 177 15.64 -8.13 -4.24
C VAL A 177 14.41 -8.29 -3.34
N LEU A 178 13.23 -8.26 -3.92
CA LEU A 178 11.95 -8.43 -3.22
C LEU A 178 11.14 -9.55 -3.88
N ALA A 179 10.49 -10.36 -3.06
CA ALA A 179 9.53 -11.37 -3.50
C ALA A 179 8.23 -11.22 -2.71
N GLY A 180 7.10 -11.57 -3.35
CA GLY A 180 5.77 -11.49 -2.73
C GLY A 180 5.35 -10.06 -2.38
N ALA A 181 4.65 -9.92 -1.26
CA ALA A 181 4.10 -8.65 -0.79
C ALA A 181 5.11 -7.82 0.02
N PHE A 182 5.25 -6.55 -0.32
CA PHE A 182 6.12 -5.59 0.37
C PHE A 182 5.46 -4.23 0.53
N ARG A 183 5.91 -3.48 1.55
CA ARG A 183 5.48 -2.13 1.88
C ARG A 183 6.66 -1.17 1.73
N ILE A 184 6.48 -0.13 0.93
CA ILE A 184 7.40 1.01 0.87
C ILE A 184 6.79 2.13 1.71
N MET A 185 7.61 2.79 2.54
CA MET A 185 7.17 3.86 3.42
C MET A 185 8.19 4.99 3.44
N LEU A 186 7.69 6.23 3.37
CA LEU A 186 8.47 7.41 3.72
C LEU A 186 8.26 7.71 5.20
N SER A 187 9.33 7.75 5.98
CA SER A 187 9.30 8.05 7.42
C SER A 187 10.08 9.33 7.72
N LYS A 188 9.54 10.20 8.58
CA LYS A 188 10.17 11.45 8.98
C LYS A 188 11.05 11.18 10.18
N ALA A 189 12.31 11.61 10.12
CA ALA A 189 13.20 11.59 11.26
C ALA A 189 12.89 12.75 12.19
N LEU A 190 12.74 12.44 13.47
CA LEU A 190 12.53 13.39 14.55
C LEU A 190 13.86 13.74 15.22
N ASP A 191 13.90 14.86 15.93
CA ASP A 191 15.11 15.36 16.58
C ASP A 191 15.63 14.42 17.68
N ASN A 192 14.74 13.64 18.29
CA ASN A 192 15.06 12.59 19.26
C ASN A 192 15.63 11.31 18.62
N GLY A 193 15.80 11.27 17.29
CA GLY A 193 16.29 10.11 16.54
C GLY A 193 15.22 9.07 16.18
N GLU A 194 13.97 9.23 16.63
CA GLU A 194 12.87 8.35 16.26
C GLU A 194 12.39 8.60 14.83
N LEU A 195 11.69 7.61 14.26
CA LEU A 195 11.08 7.70 12.94
C LEU A 195 9.56 7.74 13.08
N MET A 196 8.96 8.83 12.64
CA MET A 196 7.51 8.96 12.52
C MET A 196 7.04 8.34 11.21
N GLU A 197 6.04 7.46 11.28
CA GLU A 197 5.42 6.87 10.10
C GLU A 197 4.79 7.95 9.22
N GLY A 198 4.92 7.79 7.91
CA GLY A 198 4.36 8.68 6.90
C GLY A 198 3.62 7.91 5.82
N PRO A 199 3.47 8.48 4.61
CA PRO A 199 2.82 7.81 3.50
C PRO A 199 3.53 6.49 3.18
N SER A 200 2.73 5.47 2.92
CA SER A 200 3.21 4.14 2.58
C SER A 200 2.32 3.48 1.55
N CYS A 201 2.83 2.44 0.90
CA CYS A 201 2.08 1.69 -0.09
C CYS A 201 2.49 0.23 0.02
N TRP A 202 1.51 -0.67 0.13
CA TRP A 202 1.73 -2.08 -0.09
C TRP A 202 1.59 -2.41 -1.58
N LEU A 203 2.55 -3.20 -2.07
CA LEU A 203 2.66 -3.69 -3.44
C LEU A 203 2.95 -5.20 -3.42
N HIS A 204 2.82 -5.83 -4.57
CA HIS A 204 3.14 -7.24 -4.76
C HIS A 204 4.05 -7.42 -5.98
N ALA A 205 5.13 -8.20 -5.84
CA ALA A 205 6.15 -8.40 -6.88
C ALA A 205 5.57 -8.82 -8.25
N HIS A 206 4.50 -9.63 -8.25
CA HIS A 206 3.85 -10.12 -9.47
C HIS A 206 2.94 -9.10 -10.18
N HIS A 207 2.64 -7.96 -9.53
CA HIS A 207 1.68 -6.96 -10.01
C HIS A 207 2.31 -5.58 -10.20
N VAL A 208 3.64 -5.51 -10.34
CA VAL A 208 4.36 -4.26 -10.63
C VAL A 208 5.04 -4.31 -11.99
N GLU A 209 4.99 -3.17 -12.67
CA GLU A 209 5.69 -2.92 -13.93
C GLU A 209 7.13 -2.43 -13.66
N GLU A 210 7.93 -2.25 -14.71
CA GLU A 210 9.30 -1.74 -14.57
C GLU A 210 9.34 -0.35 -13.92
N GLU A 211 8.39 0.50 -14.28
CA GLU A 211 8.10 1.74 -13.58
C GLU A 211 6.65 1.72 -13.11
N THR A 212 6.43 1.87 -11.80
CA THR A 212 5.10 1.88 -11.20
C THR A 212 4.87 3.22 -10.52
N VAL A 213 3.85 3.95 -10.97
CA VAL A 213 3.45 5.24 -10.39
C VAL A 213 2.17 5.06 -9.58
N ILE A 214 2.22 5.45 -8.31
CA ILE A 214 1.11 5.40 -7.37
C ILE A 214 0.75 6.83 -6.97
N GLY A 215 -0.46 7.26 -7.31
CA GLY A 215 -0.99 8.55 -6.89
C GLY A 215 -1.24 8.65 -5.39
N GLY A 216 -1.37 9.87 -4.87
CA GLY A 216 -1.53 10.12 -3.43
C GLY A 216 -2.79 9.49 -2.84
N SER A 217 -3.91 9.50 -3.57
CA SER A 217 -5.16 8.82 -3.16
C SER A 217 -5.00 7.30 -3.02
N GLU A 218 -3.99 6.73 -3.67
CA GLU A 218 -3.64 5.31 -3.64
C GLU A 218 -2.57 4.99 -2.58
N CYS A 219 -2.08 5.98 -1.82
CA CYS A 219 -1.17 5.78 -0.71
C CYS A 219 -1.91 5.62 0.63
N ASP A 220 -1.39 4.75 1.50
CA ASP A 220 -1.82 4.63 2.88
C ASP A 220 -1.19 5.75 3.73
N PHE A 221 -2.04 6.50 4.44
CA PHE A 221 -1.60 7.48 5.42
C PHE A 221 -1.93 7.02 6.84
N PRO A 222 -1.10 7.38 7.85
CA PRO A 222 -1.46 7.14 9.24
C PRO A 222 -2.78 7.83 9.59
N ARG A 223 -3.54 7.21 10.50
CA ARG A 223 -4.94 7.58 10.77
C ARG A 223 -5.10 9.04 11.20
N SER A 224 -4.17 9.56 12.00
CA SER A 224 -4.13 10.97 12.43
C SER A 224 -4.11 11.93 11.25
N TYR A 225 -3.36 11.60 10.19
CA TYR A 225 -3.24 12.45 9.00
C TYR A 225 -4.42 12.30 8.06
N ARG A 226 -4.99 11.10 7.94
CA ARG A 226 -6.18 10.89 7.10
C ARG A 226 -7.34 11.80 7.53
N GLN A 227 -7.53 12.00 8.83
CA GLN A 227 -8.56 12.91 9.34
C GLN A 227 -8.29 14.37 8.98
N ALA A 228 -7.02 14.80 8.97
CA ALA A 228 -6.68 16.17 8.66
C ALA A 228 -6.67 16.45 7.15
N LEU A 229 -6.17 15.52 6.34
CA LEU A 229 -6.14 15.63 4.86
C LEU A 229 -7.53 15.51 4.23
N PHE A 230 -8.39 14.63 4.76
CA PHE A 230 -9.67 14.29 4.12
C PHE A 230 -10.91 14.64 4.96
N GLY A 231 -10.75 15.19 6.16
CA GLY A 231 -11.86 15.49 7.08
C GLY A 231 -12.57 16.82 6.84
N ALA A 232 -11.99 17.74 6.07
CA ALA A 232 -12.57 19.07 5.88
C ALA A 232 -13.57 19.17 4.70
N ARG A 233 -13.38 18.39 3.63
CA ARG A 233 -14.28 18.37 2.46
C ARG A 233 -14.25 16.98 1.82
N GLY A 234 -15.38 16.28 1.83
CA GLY A 234 -15.53 14.94 1.29
C GLY A 234 -15.41 14.89 -0.24
N GLY A 235 -14.17 14.94 -0.74
CA GLY A 235 -13.86 14.71 -2.14
C GLY A 235 -12.46 14.14 -2.30
N ASP A 236 -12.30 13.29 -3.30
CA ASP A 236 -11.02 12.79 -3.82
C ASP A 236 -10.20 13.94 -4.43
N GLN A 237 -9.86 14.96 -3.64
CA GLN A 237 -8.77 15.85 -4.03
C GLN A 237 -7.50 15.01 -3.95
N GLU A 238 -6.82 14.85 -5.09
CA GLU A 238 -5.51 14.23 -5.17
C GLU A 238 -4.64 14.85 -4.08
N ALA A 239 -4.42 14.07 -3.01
CA ALA A 239 -3.39 14.42 -2.05
C ALA A 239 -2.14 14.64 -2.89
N GLY A 240 -1.52 15.83 -2.83
CA GLY A 240 -0.39 16.20 -3.70
C GLY A 240 0.83 15.27 -3.61
N TRP A 241 0.73 14.18 -2.86
CA TRP A 241 1.69 13.11 -2.79
C TRP A 241 1.65 12.23 -4.04
N GLY A 242 2.81 11.78 -4.46
CA GLY A 242 3.00 10.72 -5.43
C GLY A 242 4.12 9.79 -4.99
N LEU A 243 4.04 8.54 -5.39
CA LEU A 243 5.08 7.55 -5.21
C LEU A 243 5.40 6.94 -6.57
N THR A 244 6.60 7.22 -7.08
CA THR A 244 7.15 6.52 -8.24
C THR A 244 8.15 5.49 -7.76
N VAL A 245 7.99 4.26 -8.22
CA VAL A 245 8.85 3.13 -7.88
C VAL A 245 9.42 2.57 -9.17
N THR A 246 10.74 2.51 -9.25
CA THR A 246 11.45 1.96 -10.42
C THR A 246 12.09 0.64 -10.03
N PHE A 247 11.82 -0.36 -10.84
CA PHE A 247 12.35 -1.70 -10.71
C PHE A 247 13.33 -1.96 -11.86
N SER A 248 14.39 -2.68 -11.57
CA SER A 248 15.31 -3.23 -12.55
C SER A 248 14.85 -4.62 -12.98
N SER A 249 14.87 -4.89 -14.29
CA SER A 249 14.69 -6.23 -14.81
C SER A 249 15.79 -7.16 -14.27
N MET A 250 15.40 -8.15 -13.48
CA MET A 250 16.32 -9.23 -13.11
C MET A 250 16.42 -10.18 -14.30
N SER A 251 17.41 -9.97 -15.17
CA SER A 251 17.78 -10.98 -16.16
C SER A 251 18.14 -12.26 -15.41
N SER A 252 17.46 -13.37 -15.73
CA SER A 252 17.79 -14.70 -15.20
C SER A 252 19.24 -15.01 -15.55
N ARG A 253 20.12 -15.03 -14.55
CA ARG A 253 21.42 -15.70 -14.64
C ARG A 253 21.32 -17.05 -13.97
#